data_AF-A0A9Q1BEV2-F1
#
_entry.id   AF-A0A9Q1BEV2-F1
#
_cell.length_a   1.000
_cell.length_b   1.000
_cell.length_c   1.000
_cell.angle_alpha   90.00
_cell.angle_beta   90.00
_cell.angle_gamma   90.00
#
_symmetry.space_group_name_H-M   'P 1'
#
loop_
_entity.id
_entity.type
_entity.pdbx_description
1 polymer ?
#
loop_
_entity_poly.entity_id
_entity_poly.type
_entity_poly.pdbx_seq_one_letter_code
_entity_poly.pdbx_strand_id
1 'polypeptide(L)'
;MDLIPKGLKLKNPLSSTLLERDIAENICRRASEKLRNLALKCAYNRQHLLNNQLNVIRPQLLGGISNESAQEDMKLFISSCYKRSLSKGFERKHKKLVKLSRDHDLPAHIHIPRRRPVRHKDLRTPQSEAVSTVFNLSSKPLSITQSNLLEQGLSFCPSNEVDRVQPCSDFEQFVRKTRIKEFFREQSNEPWTKPINYKPSPWTPPSGRNSYIDAFVDAARKHLDSFLLNKDNITPAHNITKTQKKAISDLRKETSIVLKPADKGGSIVILDKED
;
A
#
# COMPACT_ATOMS: atom_id res chain seq x y z
N MET A 1 -18.47 -17.35 6.58
CA MET A 1 -19.37 -16.68 5.61
C MET A 1 -20.27 -17.74 4.98
N ASP A 2 -21.45 -17.98 5.54
CA ASP A 2 -22.40 -18.98 5.05
C ASP A 2 -23.35 -18.44 3.99
N LEU A 3 -22.80 -17.65 3.05
CA LEU A 3 -23.60 -17.09 1.98
C LEU A 3 -23.79 -18.15 0.87
N ILE A 4 -25.05 -18.55 0.63
CA ILE A 4 -25.41 -19.42 -0.50
C ILE A 4 -25.91 -18.52 -1.64
N PRO A 5 -25.22 -18.49 -2.80
CA PRO A 5 -25.69 -17.72 -3.95
C PRO A 5 -27.10 -18.14 -4.37
N LYS A 6 -27.96 -17.17 -4.77
CA LYS A 6 -29.35 -17.44 -5.16
C LYS A 6 -29.50 -18.54 -6.23
N GLY A 7 -28.55 -18.64 -7.16
CA GLY A 7 -28.56 -19.68 -8.20
C GLY A 7 -28.25 -21.09 -7.72
N LEU A 8 -27.74 -21.26 -6.49
CA LEU A 8 -27.46 -22.54 -5.85
C LEU A 8 -28.42 -22.83 -4.68
N LYS A 9 -29.36 -21.91 -4.41
CA LYS A 9 -30.36 -22.06 -3.36
C LYS A 9 -31.54 -22.85 -3.92
N LEU A 10 -31.77 -24.03 -3.36
CA LEU A 10 -32.94 -24.85 -3.66
C LEU A 10 -34.17 -24.24 -2.98
N LYS A 11 -35.27 -24.12 -3.72
CA LYS A 11 -36.55 -23.64 -3.19
C LYS A 11 -37.27 -24.80 -2.52
N ASN A 12 -37.85 -24.56 -1.35
CA ASN A 12 -38.66 -25.55 -0.66
C ASN A 12 -39.96 -25.81 -1.46
N PRO A 13 -40.20 -27.02 -1.99
CA PRO A 13 -41.40 -27.34 -2.74
C PRO A 13 -42.65 -27.42 -1.85
N LEU A 14 -42.48 -27.63 -0.54
CA LEU A 14 -43.55 -27.76 0.46
C LEU A 14 -43.79 -26.45 1.23
N SER A 15 -43.36 -25.30 0.68
CA SER A 15 -43.52 -24.01 1.36
C SER A 15 -44.99 -23.64 1.60
N SER A 16 -45.91 -24.13 0.78
CA SER A 16 -47.35 -23.88 0.86
C SER A 16 -48.09 -24.75 1.88
N THR A 17 -47.49 -25.83 2.38
CA THR A 17 -48.12 -26.75 3.34
C THR A 17 -47.70 -26.41 4.79
N LEU A 18 -48.64 -26.49 5.73
CA LEU A 18 -48.41 -26.16 7.15
C LEU A 18 -47.71 -27.28 7.94
N LEU A 19 -47.84 -28.53 7.50
CA LEU A 19 -47.15 -29.67 8.08
C LEU A 19 -45.72 -29.77 7.52
N GLU A 20 -44.74 -29.88 8.41
CA GLU A 20 -43.32 -30.17 8.14
C GLU A 20 -42.52 -29.12 7.34
N ARG A 21 -42.99 -27.86 7.28
CA ARG A 21 -42.29 -26.75 6.62
C ARG A 21 -40.83 -26.64 7.08
N ASP A 22 -40.57 -26.75 8.38
CA ASP A 22 -39.24 -26.59 8.97
C ASP A 22 -38.28 -27.73 8.59
N ILE A 23 -38.78 -28.96 8.43
CA ILE A 23 -37.95 -30.11 8.07
C ILE A 23 -37.55 -30.00 6.60
N ALA A 24 -38.53 -29.74 5.72
CA ALA A 24 -38.30 -29.57 4.29
C ALA A 24 -37.37 -28.38 3.99
N GLU A 25 -37.51 -27.27 4.73
CA GLU A 25 -36.65 -26.10 4.60
C GLU A 25 -35.21 -26.39 5.07
N ASN A 26 -35.05 -27.13 6.17
CA ASN A 26 -33.74 -27.58 6.65
C ASN A 26 -33.03 -28.51 5.65
N ILE A 27 -33.77 -29.42 5.01
CA ILE A 27 -33.24 -30.30 3.96
C ILE A 27 -32.78 -29.48 2.75
N CYS A 28 -33.62 -28.55 2.28
CA CYS A 28 -33.29 -27.68 1.14
C CYS A 28 -32.08 -26.80 1.43
N ARG A 29 -31.96 -26.27 2.66
CA ARG A 29 -30.79 -25.49 3.11
C ARG A 29 -29.53 -26.34 3.07
N ARG A 30 -29.51 -27.52 3.71
CA ARG A 30 -28.35 -28.43 3.72
C ARG A 30 -27.95 -28.88 2.32
N ALA A 31 -28.92 -29.18 1.46
CA ALA A 31 -28.66 -29.54 0.08
C ALA A 31 -28.03 -28.38 -0.72
N SER A 32 -28.51 -27.15 -0.50
CA SER A 32 -27.94 -25.94 -1.11
C SER A 32 -26.48 -25.68 -0.64
N GLU A 33 -26.17 -25.95 0.63
CA GLU A 33 -24.80 -25.85 1.17
C GLU A 33 -23.87 -26.89 0.54
N LYS A 34 -24.33 -28.14 0.41
CA LYS A 34 -23.56 -29.20 -0.26
C LYS A 34 -23.27 -28.85 -1.72
N LEU A 35 -24.27 -28.31 -2.43
CA LEU A 35 -24.13 -27.90 -3.82
C LEU A 35 -23.14 -26.72 -3.97
N ARG A 36 -23.20 -25.73 -3.07
CA ARG A 36 -22.20 -24.67 -2.96
C ARG A 36 -20.79 -25.23 -2.76
N ASN A 37 -20.61 -26.15 -1.82
CA ASN A 37 -19.31 -26.72 -1.51
C ASN A 37 -18.73 -27.53 -2.68
N LEU A 38 -19.57 -28.30 -3.39
CA LEU A 38 -19.18 -28.99 -4.62
C LEU A 38 -18.76 -28.01 -5.72
N ALA A 39 -19.53 -26.94 -5.94
CA ALA A 39 -19.18 -25.92 -6.93
C ALA A 39 -17.84 -25.24 -6.60
N LEU A 40 -17.59 -24.94 -5.32
CA LEU A 40 -16.30 -24.42 -4.85
C LEU A 40 -15.17 -25.41 -5.12
N LYS A 41 -15.34 -26.68 -4.78
CA LYS A 41 -14.35 -27.74 -5.03
C LYS A 41 -13.99 -27.82 -6.52
N CYS A 42 -14.98 -27.84 -7.40
CA CYS A 42 -14.77 -27.84 -8.85
C CYS A 42 -14.01 -26.59 -9.32
N ALA A 43 -14.35 -25.41 -8.80
CA ALA A 43 -13.68 -24.16 -9.15
C ALA A 43 -12.20 -24.15 -8.70
N TYR A 44 -11.90 -24.58 -7.48
CA TYR A 44 -10.53 -24.69 -6.98
C TYR A 44 -9.71 -25.71 -7.76
N ASN A 45 -10.28 -26.87 -8.09
CA ASN A 45 -9.62 -27.87 -8.93
C ASN A 45 -9.29 -27.30 -10.31
N ARG A 46 -10.24 -26.57 -10.93
CA ARG A 46 -10.00 -25.93 -12.23
C ARG A 46 -8.92 -24.85 -12.15
N GLN A 47 -8.91 -24.05 -11.08
CA GLN A 47 -7.87 -23.06 -10.84
C GLN A 47 -6.50 -23.71 -10.70
N HIS A 48 -6.40 -24.81 -9.94
CA HIS A 48 -5.17 -25.56 -9.78
C HIS A 48 -4.65 -26.10 -11.12
N LEU A 49 -5.54 -26.70 -11.94
CA LEU A 49 -5.19 -27.18 -13.28
C LEU A 49 -4.65 -26.06 -14.18
N LEU A 50 -5.32 -24.90 -14.19
CA LEU A 50 -4.86 -23.75 -14.98
C LEU A 50 -3.50 -23.21 -14.52
N ASN A 51 -3.25 -23.19 -13.20
CA ASN A 51 -1.95 -22.80 -12.67
C ASN A 51 -0.86 -23.78 -13.09
N ASN A 52 -1.13 -25.08 -13.07
CA ASN A 52 -0.18 -26.09 -13.53
C ASN A 52 0.13 -25.92 -15.02
N GLN A 53 -0.89 -25.67 -15.85
CA GLN A 53 -0.71 -25.37 -17.28
C GLN A 53 0.13 -24.11 -17.50
N LEU A 54 -0.08 -23.04 -16.73
CA LEU A 54 0.73 -21.82 -16.80
C LEU A 54 2.18 -22.07 -16.39
N ASN A 55 2.43 -22.91 -15.39
CA ASN A 55 3.77 -23.26 -14.94
C ASN A 55 4.55 -24.05 -16.00
N VAL A 56 3.86 -24.78 -16.88
CA VAL A 56 4.49 -25.50 -18.02
C VAL A 56 4.71 -24.57 -19.21
N ILE A 57 3.71 -23.78 -19.60
CA ILE A 57 3.76 -22.96 -20.84
C ILE A 57 4.71 -21.77 -20.68
N ARG A 58 4.79 -21.15 -19.49
CA ARG A 58 5.65 -19.98 -19.24
C ARG A 58 7.13 -20.25 -19.54
N PRO A 59 7.78 -21.31 -19.01
CA PRO A 59 9.18 -21.59 -19.32
C PRO A 59 9.40 -22.03 -20.77
N GLN A 60 8.44 -22.72 -21.40
CA GLN A 60 8.53 -23.09 -22.83
C GLN A 60 8.59 -21.85 -23.75
N LEU A 61 7.78 -20.83 -23.47
CA LEU A 61 7.80 -19.57 -24.22
C LEU A 61 9.09 -18.77 -23.99
N LEU A 62 9.64 -18.80 -22.78
CA LEU A 62 10.88 -18.10 -22.45
C LEU A 62 12.11 -18.80 -23.05
N GLY A 63 12.13 -20.13 -23.09
CA GLY A 63 13.22 -20.92 -23.67
C GLY A 63 13.38 -20.80 -25.19
N GLY A 64 12.37 -20.29 -25.90
CA GLY A 64 12.43 -20.06 -27.36
C GLY A 64 13.09 -18.74 -27.78
N ILE A 65 13.56 -17.92 -26.82
CA ILE A 65 14.12 -16.59 -27.08
C ILE A 65 15.57 -16.56 -26.61
N SER A 66 16.52 -16.45 -27.53
CA SER A 66 17.96 -16.50 -27.24
C SER A 66 18.55 -15.20 -26.69
N ASN A 67 17.85 -14.06 -26.86
CA ASN A 67 18.31 -12.74 -26.38
C ASN A 67 17.72 -12.40 -25.00
N GLU A 68 18.60 -12.21 -24.01
CA GLU A 68 18.26 -11.96 -22.60
C GLU A 68 17.45 -10.66 -22.40
N SER A 69 17.76 -9.61 -23.17
CA SER A 69 17.00 -8.35 -23.16
C SER A 69 15.57 -8.52 -23.68
N ALA A 70 15.38 -9.33 -24.73
CA ALA A 70 14.06 -9.59 -25.31
C ALA A 70 13.19 -10.47 -24.39
N GLN A 71 13.81 -11.37 -23.61
CA GLN A 71 13.12 -12.13 -22.58
C GLN A 71 12.57 -11.23 -21.46
N GLU A 72 13.33 -10.22 -21.04
CA GLU A 72 12.92 -9.34 -19.95
C GLU A 72 11.77 -8.40 -20.36
N ASP A 73 11.83 -7.83 -21.56
CA ASP A 73 10.72 -7.06 -22.14
C ASP A 73 9.45 -7.92 -22.29
N MET A 74 9.61 -9.18 -22.68
CA MET A 74 8.49 -10.11 -22.81
C MET A 74 7.90 -10.49 -21.44
N LYS A 75 8.72 -10.67 -20.40
CA LYS A 75 8.25 -10.88 -19.01
C LYS A 75 7.45 -9.68 -18.52
N LEU A 76 7.93 -8.45 -18.76
CA LEU A 76 7.24 -7.21 -18.39
C LEU A 76 5.91 -7.07 -19.13
N PHE A 77 5.89 -7.35 -20.43
CA PHE A 77 4.68 -7.33 -21.25
C PHE A 77 3.64 -8.36 -20.76
N ILE A 78 4.05 -9.61 -20.53
CA ILE A 78 3.17 -10.67 -20.01
C ILE A 78 2.63 -10.29 -18.62
N SER A 79 3.47 -9.75 -17.74
CA SER A 79 3.05 -9.29 -16.41
C SER A 79 2.02 -8.16 -16.49
N SER A 80 2.25 -7.19 -17.38
CA SER A 80 1.33 -6.06 -17.61
C SER A 80 -0.03 -6.52 -18.17
N CYS A 81 -0.01 -7.38 -19.20
CA CYS A 81 -1.22 -7.96 -19.80
C CYS A 81 -2.01 -8.79 -18.79
N TYR A 82 -1.33 -9.64 -18.02
CA TYR A 82 -1.96 -10.45 -16.96
C TYR A 82 -2.60 -9.59 -15.88
N LYS A 83 -1.89 -8.56 -15.38
CA LYS A 83 -2.42 -7.59 -14.40
C LYS A 83 -3.66 -6.88 -14.95
N ARG A 84 -3.62 -6.40 -16.19
CA ARG A 84 -4.74 -5.69 -16.83
C ARG A 84 -5.97 -6.60 -17.02
N SER A 85 -5.77 -7.84 -17.45
CA SER A 85 -6.84 -8.82 -17.63
C SER A 85 -7.46 -9.25 -16.31
N LEU A 86 -6.62 -9.55 -15.30
CA LEU A 86 -7.06 -9.83 -13.94
C LEU A 86 -7.90 -8.69 -13.37
N SER A 87 -7.42 -7.45 -13.48
CA SER A 87 -8.13 -6.27 -12.96
C SER A 87 -9.54 -6.16 -13.56
N LYS A 88 -9.66 -6.30 -14.88
CA LYS A 88 -10.96 -6.33 -15.57
C LYS A 88 -11.83 -7.50 -15.12
N GLY A 89 -11.24 -8.68 -14.89
CA GLY A 89 -11.94 -9.87 -14.40
C GLY A 89 -12.47 -9.69 -12.97
N PHE A 90 -11.65 -9.13 -12.07
CA PHE A 90 -12.04 -8.81 -10.70
C PHE A 90 -13.14 -7.76 -10.66
N GLU A 91 -13.05 -6.69 -11.44
CA GLU A 91 -14.11 -5.68 -11.54
C GLU A 91 -15.45 -6.26 -12.00
N ARG A 92 -15.44 -7.16 -13.01
CA ARG A 92 -16.65 -7.84 -13.47
C ARG A 92 -17.26 -8.73 -12.39
N LYS A 93 -16.43 -9.53 -11.70
CA LYS A 93 -16.87 -10.37 -10.59
C LYS A 93 -17.40 -9.55 -9.43
N HIS A 94 -16.74 -8.45 -9.08
CA HIS A 94 -17.17 -7.50 -8.06
C HIS A 94 -18.54 -6.91 -8.39
N LYS A 95 -18.71 -6.36 -9.59
CA LYS A 95 -20.01 -5.86 -10.07
C LYS A 95 -21.10 -6.93 -10.00
N LYS A 96 -20.77 -8.19 -10.30
CA LYS A 96 -21.71 -9.32 -10.19
C LYS A 96 -22.03 -9.67 -8.74
N LEU A 97 -21.04 -9.69 -7.85
CA LEU A 97 -21.23 -9.91 -6.42
C LEU A 97 -22.12 -8.84 -5.79
N VAL A 98 -21.85 -7.56 -6.08
CA VAL A 98 -22.69 -6.42 -5.64
C VAL A 98 -24.12 -6.53 -6.16
N LYS A 99 -24.34 -7.03 -7.39
CA LYS A 99 -25.69 -7.30 -7.90
C LYS A 99 -26.38 -8.46 -7.19
N LEU A 100 -25.64 -9.50 -6.80
CA LEU A 100 -26.16 -10.69 -6.13
C LEU A 100 -26.38 -10.48 -4.63
N SER A 101 -25.68 -9.54 -4.01
CA SER A 101 -25.74 -9.22 -2.58
C SER A 101 -26.74 -8.13 -2.22
N ARG A 102 -27.68 -7.77 -3.11
CA ARG A 102 -28.65 -6.67 -2.89
C ARG A 102 -29.48 -6.79 -1.60
N ASP A 103 -29.58 -7.98 -1.01
CA ASP A 103 -30.40 -8.25 0.18
C ASP A 103 -29.57 -8.52 1.47
N HIS A 104 -28.23 -8.46 1.40
CA HIS A 104 -27.36 -8.70 2.57
C HIS A 104 -26.18 -7.73 2.60
N ASP A 105 -25.94 -7.11 3.75
CA ASP A 105 -24.79 -6.25 4.00
C ASP A 105 -23.48 -7.01 3.75
N LEU A 106 -22.74 -6.61 2.73
CA LEU A 106 -21.41 -7.16 2.47
C LEU A 106 -20.44 -6.69 3.57
N PRO A 107 -19.49 -7.53 4.01
CA PRO A 107 -18.43 -7.10 4.91
C PRO A 107 -17.67 -5.87 4.38
N ALA A 108 -17.27 -4.99 5.27
CA ALA A 108 -16.61 -3.71 4.96
C ALA A 108 -15.35 -3.86 4.09
N HIS A 109 -14.64 -5.01 4.14
CA HIS A 109 -13.46 -5.27 3.32
C HIS A 109 -13.74 -5.59 1.84
N ILE A 110 -15.01 -5.83 1.47
CA ILE A 110 -15.44 -6.06 0.07
C ILE A 110 -16.03 -4.77 -0.55
N HIS A 111 -16.31 -3.77 0.29
CA HIS A 111 -16.68 -2.43 -0.15
C HIS A 111 -15.44 -1.74 -0.73
N ILE A 112 -15.33 -1.75 -2.06
CA ILE A 112 -14.47 -0.79 -2.75
C ILE A 112 -15.16 0.57 -2.56
N PRO A 113 -14.57 1.54 -1.85
CA PRO A 113 -15.19 2.84 -1.69
C PRO A 113 -15.46 3.41 -3.09
N ARG A 114 -16.73 3.77 -3.34
CA ARG A 114 -17.10 4.50 -4.56
C ARG A 114 -16.28 5.80 -4.54
N ARG A 115 -15.29 5.87 -5.43
CA ARG A 115 -14.57 7.11 -5.72
C ARG A 115 -15.62 8.17 -6.05
N ARG A 116 -15.75 9.18 -5.20
CA ARG A 116 -16.19 10.48 -5.71
C ARG A 116 -15.03 10.94 -6.58
N PRO A 117 -15.23 11.24 -7.88
CA PRO A 117 -14.20 11.96 -8.61
C PRO A 117 -13.93 13.21 -7.79
N VAL A 118 -12.73 13.30 -7.21
CA VAL A 118 -12.25 14.55 -6.67
C VAL A 118 -12.22 15.43 -7.90
N ARG A 119 -13.18 16.36 -7.99
CA ARG A 119 -13.03 17.51 -8.86
C ARG A 119 -11.71 18.11 -8.42
N HIS A 120 -10.67 17.92 -9.22
CA HIS A 120 -9.59 18.88 -9.22
C HIS A 120 -10.32 20.21 -9.42
N LYS A 121 -10.41 21.01 -8.35
CA LYS A 121 -10.53 22.45 -8.58
C LYS A 121 -9.32 22.72 -9.45
N ASP A 122 -9.56 22.97 -10.72
CA ASP A 122 -8.58 23.59 -11.57
C ASP A 122 -7.99 24.70 -10.71
N LEU A 123 -6.70 24.57 -10.39
CA LEU A 123 -5.92 25.63 -9.82
C LEU A 123 -5.89 26.69 -10.90
N ARG A 124 -6.96 27.47 -10.95
CA ARG A 124 -7.08 28.69 -11.70
C ARG A 124 -6.04 29.58 -11.05
N THR A 125 -4.84 29.59 -11.62
CA THR A 125 -3.79 30.56 -11.29
C THR A 125 -4.44 31.93 -11.45
N PRO A 126 -4.69 32.68 -10.36
CA PRO A 126 -4.93 34.09 -10.51
C PRO A 126 -3.62 34.65 -11.06
N GLN A 127 -3.66 35.26 -12.23
CA GLN A 127 -2.59 36.14 -12.67
C GLN A 127 -2.62 37.38 -11.77
N SER A 128 -2.12 37.23 -10.56
CA SER A 128 -1.61 38.32 -9.75
C SER A 128 -0.14 38.41 -10.10
N GLU A 129 0.35 39.61 -10.39
CA GLU A 129 1.77 39.91 -10.55
C GLU A 129 2.50 39.41 -9.28
N ALA A 130 3.05 38.19 -9.35
CA ALA A 130 3.65 37.53 -8.20
C ALA A 130 5.04 38.13 -8.01
N VAL A 131 5.23 38.86 -6.93
CA VAL A 131 6.56 39.25 -6.46
C VAL A 131 7.34 37.96 -6.24
N SER A 132 8.33 37.69 -7.10
CA SER A 132 9.12 36.46 -7.00
C SER A 132 9.83 36.44 -5.66
N THR A 133 9.64 35.33 -4.93
CA THR A 133 10.27 35.10 -3.63
C THR A 133 11.72 34.59 -3.79
N VAL A 134 12.18 34.39 -5.02
CA VAL A 134 13.49 33.81 -5.34
C VAL A 134 14.34 34.83 -6.10
N PHE A 135 15.47 35.22 -5.52
CA PHE A 135 16.43 36.14 -6.11
C PHE A 135 17.71 35.41 -6.47
N ASN A 136 17.96 35.29 -7.78
CA ASN A 136 19.20 34.72 -8.27
C ASN A 136 20.26 35.81 -8.41
N LEU A 137 21.26 35.80 -7.52
CA LEU A 137 22.42 36.69 -7.56
C LEU A 137 23.70 35.94 -8.02
N SER A 138 23.58 34.64 -8.30
CA SER A 138 24.69 33.84 -8.82
C SER A 138 24.90 34.09 -10.31
N SER A 139 26.12 33.83 -10.78
CA SER A 139 26.49 33.86 -12.20
C SER A 139 25.79 32.78 -13.03
N LYS A 140 25.17 31.78 -12.39
CA LYS A 140 24.55 30.64 -13.06
C LYS A 140 23.05 30.84 -13.28
N PRO A 141 22.52 30.65 -14.51
CA PRO A 141 21.09 30.71 -14.74
C PRO A 141 20.38 29.46 -14.21
N LEU A 142 19.23 29.65 -13.57
CA LEU A 142 18.35 28.56 -13.17
C LEU A 142 17.43 28.13 -14.32
N SER A 143 17.11 26.84 -14.37
CA SER A 143 15.99 26.34 -15.17
C SER A 143 14.66 26.84 -14.62
N ILE A 144 13.67 27.06 -15.49
CA ILE A 144 12.28 27.37 -15.12
C ILE A 144 11.76 26.39 -14.06
N THR A 145 12.09 25.10 -14.20
CA THR A 145 11.67 24.08 -13.23
C THR A 145 12.33 24.20 -11.86
N GLN A 146 13.56 24.73 -11.80
CA GLN A 146 14.27 25.00 -10.54
C GLN A 146 13.70 26.25 -9.87
N SER A 147 13.44 27.32 -10.63
CA SER A 147 12.81 28.53 -10.11
C SER A 147 11.43 28.24 -9.52
N ASN A 148 10.56 27.56 -10.27
CA ASN A 148 9.21 27.19 -9.81
C ASN A 148 9.22 26.25 -8.59
N LEU A 149 10.28 25.44 -8.43
CA LEU A 149 10.48 24.59 -7.25
C LEU A 149 10.87 25.43 -6.03
N LEU A 150 11.83 26.35 -6.19
CA LEU A 150 12.29 27.22 -5.12
C LEU A 150 11.22 28.21 -4.68
N GLU A 151 10.33 28.63 -5.58
CA GLU A 151 9.15 29.44 -5.25
C GLU A 151 8.19 28.75 -4.27
N GLN A 152 8.26 27.43 -4.10
CA GLN A 152 7.49 26.73 -3.06
C GLN A 152 8.03 26.99 -1.65
N GLY A 153 9.24 27.54 -1.51
CA GLY A 153 9.89 27.91 -0.26
C GLY A 153 10.82 26.84 0.32
N LEU A 154 11.79 27.26 1.14
CA LEU A 154 12.75 26.33 1.80
C LEU A 154 12.10 25.41 2.85
N SER A 155 10.93 25.79 3.37
CA SER A 155 10.16 24.97 4.31
C SER A 155 9.27 23.93 3.62
N PHE A 156 9.23 23.91 2.28
CA PHE A 156 8.45 22.94 1.53
C PHE A 156 9.02 21.53 1.67
N CYS A 157 8.19 20.57 2.09
CA CYS A 157 8.59 19.17 2.27
C CYS A 157 8.12 18.32 1.08
N PRO A 158 9.04 17.85 0.21
CA PRO A 158 8.67 17.04 -0.94
C PRO A 158 8.18 15.65 -0.51
N SER A 159 7.14 15.13 -1.17
CA SER A 159 6.56 13.82 -0.88
C SER A 159 7.51 12.70 -1.31
N ASN A 160 8.02 11.96 -0.34
CA ASN A 160 8.86 10.78 -0.57
C ASN A 160 8.02 9.55 -0.93
N GLU A 161 8.69 8.55 -1.51
CA GLU A 161 8.09 7.24 -1.69
C GLU A 161 7.92 6.57 -0.33
N VAL A 162 6.79 5.89 -0.13
CA VAL A 162 6.50 5.19 1.12
C VAL A 162 7.36 3.93 1.16
N ASP A 163 8.34 3.90 2.05
CA ASP A 163 9.08 2.69 2.38
C ASP A 163 8.17 1.76 3.18
N ARG A 164 7.88 0.58 2.63
CA ARG A 164 7.03 -0.44 3.25
C ARG A 164 7.82 -1.41 4.13
N VAL A 165 9.13 -1.46 3.98
CA VAL A 165 10.01 -2.39 4.71
C VAL A 165 10.46 -1.78 6.02
N GLN A 166 10.84 -0.49 6.01
CA GLN A 166 11.31 0.21 7.19
C GLN A 166 10.34 0.14 8.40
N PRO A 167 9.01 0.32 8.23
CA PRO A 167 8.07 0.21 9.35
C PRO A 167 8.06 -1.17 10.01
N CYS A 168 8.35 -2.25 9.28
CA CYS A 168 8.45 -3.60 9.84
C CYS A 168 9.66 -3.71 10.77
N SER A 169 10.82 -3.22 10.31
CA SER A 169 12.04 -3.18 11.12
C SER A 169 11.84 -2.31 12.37
N ASP A 170 11.28 -1.12 12.21
CA ASP A 170 11.03 -0.19 13.31
C ASP A 170 10.06 -0.77 14.32
N PHE A 171 9.03 -1.49 13.85
CA PHE A 171 8.08 -2.18 14.71
C PHE A 171 8.75 -3.29 15.53
N GLU A 172 9.57 -4.15 14.94
CA GLU A 172 10.29 -5.19 15.69
C GLU A 172 11.27 -4.58 16.71
N GLN A 173 11.95 -3.49 16.35
CA GLN A 173 12.81 -2.77 17.29
C GLN A 173 12.02 -2.17 18.45
N PHE A 174 10.83 -1.63 18.19
CA PHE A 174 9.92 -1.14 19.21
C PHE A 174 9.47 -2.26 20.14
N VAL A 175 9.00 -3.38 19.59
CA VAL A 175 8.56 -4.57 20.35
C VAL A 175 9.69 -5.04 21.27
N ARG A 176 10.90 -5.17 20.73
CA ARG A 176 12.09 -5.57 21.50
C ARG A 176 12.39 -4.61 22.64
N LYS A 177 12.45 -3.30 22.37
CA LYS A 177 12.73 -2.28 23.41
C LYS A 177 11.68 -2.31 24.51
N THR A 178 10.42 -2.48 24.16
CA THR A 178 9.30 -2.58 25.10
C THR A 178 9.44 -3.82 25.99
N ARG A 179 9.72 -4.99 25.40
CA ARG A 179 9.94 -6.23 26.16
C ARG A 179 11.17 -6.16 27.07
N ILE A 180 12.29 -5.60 26.59
CA ILE A 180 13.50 -5.43 27.41
C ILE A 180 13.22 -4.53 28.62
N LYS A 181 12.54 -3.40 28.40
CA LYS A 181 12.17 -2.48 29.49
C LYS A 181 11.27 -3.15 30.53
N GLU A 182 10.32 -3.96 30.09
CA GLU A 182 9.44 -4.70 31.00
C GLU A 182 10.19 -5.82 31.73
N PHE A 183 11.02 -6.59 31.03
CA PHE A 183 11.80 -7.69 31.61
C PHE A 183 12.75 -7.24 32.71
N PHE A 184 13.39 -6.08 32.54
CA PHE A 184 14.34 -5.51 33.50
C PHE A 184 13.73 -4.46 34.44
N ARG A 185 12.39 -4.33 34.47
CA ARG A 185 11.69 -3.34 35.31
C ARG A 185 12.10 -3.41 36.79
N GLU A 186 12.40 -4.59 37.29
CA GLU A 186 12.74 -4.86 38.69
C GLU A 186 14.25 -4.73 38.98
N GLN A 187 15.09 -4.53 37.95
CA GLN A 187 16.55 -4.45 38.10
C GLN A 187 17.10 -3.01 38.18
N SER A 188 16.25 -1.99 38.21
CA SER A 188 16.70 -0.59 38.13
C SER A 188 16.64 0.16 39.47
N ASN A 189 17.72 0.07 40.26
CA ASN A 189 18.11 1.16 41.17
C ASN A 189 19.61 1.54 41.06
N GLU A 190 20.40 0.78 40.30
CA GLU A 190 21.81 1.11 40.06
C GLU A 190 21.93 2.07 38.85
N PRO A 191 22.66 3.20 38.98
CA PRO A 191 22.88 4.12 37.87
C PRO A 191 23.73 3.45 36.79
N TRP A 192 23.09 3.06 35.69
CA TRP A 192 23.78 2.43 34.57
C TRP A 192 24.60 3.44 33.76
N THR A 193 25.92 3.31 33.77
CA THR A 193 26.83 4.06 32.90
C THR A 193 27.01 3.33 31.56
N LYS A 194 26.64 3.97 30.44
CA LYS A 194 26.87 3.45 29.08
C LYS A 194 28.37 3.36 28.78
N PRO A 195 28.96 2.16 28.53
CA PRO A 195 30.32 2.08 28.03
C PRO A 195 30.40 2.57 26.59
N ILE A 196 31.53 3.21 26.24
CA ILE A 196 31.76 3.92 24.97
C ILE A 196 31.64 3.01 23.73
N ASN A 197 31.87 1.70 23.88
CA ASN A 197 31.85 0.70 22.80
C ASN A 197 30.79 -0.40 23.00
N TYR A 198 29.57 -0.03 23.39
CA TYR A 198 28.49 -1.00 23.55
C TYR A 198 27.89 -1.42 22.20
N LYS A 199 27.99 -2.72 21.85
CA LYS A 199 27.20 -3.32 20.76
C LYS A 199 25.85 -3.77 21.33
N PRO A 200 24.71 -3.28 20.79
CA PRO A 200 23.40 -3.71 21.25
C PRO A 200 23.20 -5.20 20.98
N SER A 201 22.91 -5.95 22.04
CA SER A 201 22.58 -7.37 21.93
C SER A 201 21.32 -7.57 21.06
N PRO A 202 21.32 -8.58 20.14
CA PRO A 202 20.14 -8.96 19.37
C PRO A 202 19.09 -9.69 20.21
N TRP A 203 19.42 -10.03 21.46
CA TRP A 203 18.54 -10.76 22.35
C TRP A 203 17.25 -9.98 22.63
N THR A 204 16.13 -10.69 22.57
CA THR A 204 14.78 -10.20 22.87
C THR A 204 14.13 -11.17 23.86
N PRO A 205 13.55 -10.69 24.96
CA PRO A 205 12.82 -11.55 25.89
C PRO A 205 11.72 -12.34 25.18
N PRO A 206 11.48 -13.61 25.56
CA PRO A 206 10.41 -14.42 24.99
C PRO A 206 9.04 -13.80 25.30
N SER A 207 8.09 -13.99 24.39
CA SER A 207 6.67 -13.69 24.61
C SER A 207 6.09 -14.55 25.73
N GLY A 208 5.00 -14.11 26.34
CA GLY A 208 4.25 -14.84 27.37
C GLY A 208 4.50 -14.36 28.80
N ARG A 209 5.48 -13.48 29.03
CA ARG A 209 5.73 -12.88 30.34
C ARG A 209 4.67 -11.85 30.74
N ASN A 210 4.22 -11.04 29.77
CA ASN A 210 3.22 -9.99 30.00
C ASN A 210 2.15 -10.02 28.91
N SER A 211 0.96 -10.48 29.29
CA SER A 211 -0.19 -10.65 28.40
C SER A 211 -0.68 -9.33 27.79
N TYR A 212 -0.53 -8.20 28.47
CA TYR A 212 -0.94 -6.89 27.96
C TYR A 212 0.00 -6.41 26.84
N ILE A 213 1.31 -6.61 27.02
CA ILE A 213 2.29 -6.27 25.99
C ILE A 213 2.08 -7.18 24.78
N ASP A 214 1.90 -8.48 24.98
CA ASP A 214 1.69 -9.40 23.87
C ASP A 214 0.38 -9.10 23.12
N ALA A 215 -0.72 -8.80 23.82
CA ALA A 215 -1.97 -8.38 23.19
C ALA A 215 -1.82 -7.08 22.37
N PHE A 216 -1.05 -6.10 22.88
CA PHE A 216 -0.74 -4.88 22.13
C PHE A 216 0.09 -5.20 20.87
N VAL A 217 1.13 -6.01 21.01
CA VAL A 217 2.01 -6.39 19.90
C VAL A 217 1.20 -7.10 18.81
N ASP A 218 0.30 -8.01 19.18
CA ASP A 218 -0.56 -8.71 18.24
C ASP A 218 -1.53 -7.77 17.52
N ALA A 219 -2.15 -6.83 18.25
CA ALA A 219 -3.05 -5.85 17.66
C ALA A 219 -2.31 -4.90 16.69
N ALA A 220 -1.14 -4.39 17.11
CA ALA A 220 -0.32 -3.50 16.30
C ALA A 220 0.25 -4.22 15.06
N ARG A 221 0.65 -5.49 15.19
CA ARG A 221 1.11 -6.32 14.07
C ARG A 221 0.01 -6.54 13.04
N LYS A 222 -1.21 -6.87 13.47
CA LYS A 222 -2.38 -6.97 12.58
C LYS A 222 -2.68 -5.66 11.85
N HIS A 223 -2.53 -4.53 12.54
CA HIS A 223 -2.70 -3.22 11.91
C HIS A 223 -1.62 -2.95 10.86
N LEU A 224 -0.35 -3.25 11.17
CA LEU A 224 0.76 -3.13 10.23
C LEU A 224 0.57 -4.03 9.01
N ASP A 225 0.20 -5.29 9.22
CA ASP A 225 -0.09 -6.24 8.13
C ASP A 225 -1.22 -5.71 7.24
N SER A 226 -2.29 -5.17 7.84
CA SER A 226 -3.39 -4.57 7.07
C SER A 226 -2.91 -3.35 6.26
N PHE A 227 -2.03 -2.53 6.81
CA PHE A 227 -1.43 -1.38 6.14
C PHE A 227 -0.56 -1.80 4.94
N LEU A 228 0.20 -2.88 5.08
CA LEU A 228 1.05 -3.43 4.02
C LEU A 228 0.26 -4.15 2.92
N LEU A 229 -0.80 -4.88 3.29
CA LEU A 229 -1.64 -5.66 2.39
C LEU A 229 -2.64 -4.81 1.60
N ASN A 230 -3.07 -3.66 2.16
CA ASN A 230 -3.92 -2.69 1.47
C ASN A 230 -3.14 -2.02 0.33
N LYS A 231 -3.12 -2.67 -0.84
CA LYS A 231 -2.59 -2.11 -2.11
C LYS A 231 -3.27 -0.81 -2.54
N ASP A 232 -4.45 -0.54 -1.99
CA ASP A 232 -5.28 0.63 -2.28
C ASP A 232 -5.08 1.81 -1.31
N ASN A 233 -4.13 1.71 -0.37
CA ASN A 233 -3.63 2.88 0.33
C ASN A 233 -2.83 3.72 -0.67
N ILE A 234 -3.59 4.56 -1.38
CA ILE A 234 -3.24 5.83 -2.01
C ILE A 234 -1.73 5.92 -2.20
N THR A 235 -1.22 5.72 -3.43
CA THR A 235 0.05 6.39 -3.76
C THR A 235 -0.21 7.85 -3.43
N PRO A 236 0.37 8.42 -2.35
CA PRO A 236 0.10 9.79 -1.98
C PRO A 236 0.33 10.59 -3.25
N ALA A 237 -0.66 11.39 -3.65
CA ALA A 237 -0.51 12.23 -4.82
C ALA A 237 0.76 13.04 -4.56
N HIS A 238 1.80 12.79 -5.36
CA HIS A 238 3.07 13.47 -5.13
C HIS A 238 2.82 14.96 -5.22
N ASN A 239 3.23 15.70 -4.19
CA ASN A 239 3.16 17.17 -4.20
C ASN A 239 4.20 17.82 -5.14
N ILE A 240 4.97 17.00 -5.86
CA ILE A 240 6.00 17.39 -6.83
C ILE A 240 5.94 16.48 -8.06
N THR A 241 6.30 17.05 -9.20
CA THR A 241 6.44 16.34 -10.48
C THR A 241 7.79 15.62 -10.59
N LYS A 242 7.93 14.71 -11.57
CA LYS A 242 9.21 14.02 -11.85
C LYS A 242 10.32 15.00 -12.27
N THR A 243 9.97 16.06 -13.00
CA THR A 243 10.90 17.11 -13.41
C THR A 243 11.37 17.94 -12.22
N GLN A 244 10.48 18.27 -11.29
CA GLN A 244 10.85 18.91 -10.02
C GLN A 244 11.73 18.00 -9.14
N LYS A 245 11.44 16.69 -9.06
CA LYS A 245 12.33 15.73 -8.38
C LYS A 245 13.74 15.74 -8.97
N LYS A 246 13.85 15.77 -10.30
CA LYS A 246 15.14 15.88 -10.98
C LYS A 246 15.81 17.22 -10.65
N ALA A 247 15.07 18.33 -10.68
CA ALA A 247 15.57 19.65 -10.32
C ALA A 247 16.14 19.69 -8.88
N ILE A 248 15.49 19.03 -7.90
CA ILE A 248 16.04 18.88 -6.52
C ILE A 248 17.38 18.14 -6.56
N SER A 249 17.45 17.02 -7.28
CA SER A 249 18.70 16.25 -7.40
C SER A 249 19.81 17.04 -8.09
N ASP A 250 19.48 17.80 -9.13
CA ASP A 250 20.45 18.60 -9.88
C ASP A 250 20.97 19.76 -9.01
N LEU A 251 20.08 20.49 -8.32
CA LEU A 251 20.46 21.54 -7.36
C LEU A 251 21.30 20.99 -6.20
N ARG A 252 21.02 19.78 -5.71
CA ARG A 252 21.81 19.15 -4.64
C ARG A 252 23.22 18.76 -5.07
N LYS A 253 23.40 18.36 -6.33
CA LYS A 253 24.71 18.01 -6.90
C LYS A 253 25.53 19.24 -7.26
N GLU A 254 24.87 20.38 -7.41
CA GLU A 254 25.54 21.63 -7.76
C GLU A 254 26.36 22.13 -6.57
N THR A 255 27.67 22.24 -6.78
CA THR A 255 28.60 22.74 -5.77
C THR A 255 29.00 24.19 -5.99
N SER A 256 28.66 24.79 -7.14
CA SER A 256 29.06 26.17 -7.48
C SER A 256 28.17 27.23 -6.85
N ILE A 257 26.94 26.89 -6.47
CA ILE A 257 25.94 27.83 -5.93
C ILE A 257 25.51 27.44 -4.52
N VAL A 258 25.08 28.43 -3.74
CA VAL A 258 24.54 28.26 -2.38
C VAL A 258 23.15 28.87 -2.30
N LEU A 259 22.19 28.10 -1.77
CA LEU A 259 20.83 28.53 -1.50
C LEU A 259 20.72 28.96 -0.03
N LYS A 260 20.39 30.22 0.24
CA LYS A 260 20.22 30.75 1.60
C LYS A 260 18.86 31.43 1.77
N PRO A 261 18.25 31.37 2.96
CA PRO A 261 17.16 32.28 3.29
C PRO A 261 17.69 33.73 3.29
N ALA A 262 16.90 34.67 2.77
CA ALA A 262 17.15 36.09 2.89
C ALA A 262 16.96 36.54 4.35
N ASP A 263 17.70 37.57 4.75
CA ASP A 263 17.61 38.18 6.09
C ASP A 263 16.20 38.71 6.42
N LYS A 264 15.45 39.14 5.39
CA LYS A 264 14.08 39.68 5.53
C LYS A 264 13.13 39.07 4.50
N GLY A 265 11.89 38.83 4.91
CA GLY A 265 10.77 38.54 4.00
C GLY A 265 10.59 37.08 3.56
N GLY A 266 11.32 36.12 4.13
CA GLY A 266 11.16 34.70 3.79
C GLY A 266 11.60 34.33 2.36
N SER A 267 12.26 35.24 1.67
CA SER A 267 12.79 35.06 0.32
C SER A 267 14.00 34.12 0.29
N ILE A 268 14.29 33.57 -0.88
CA ILE A 268 15.45 32.72 -1.13
C ILE A 268 16.45 33.50 -1.97
N VAL A 269 17.70 33.53 -1.54
CA VAL A 269 18.82 34.11 -2.30
C VAL A 269 19.73 33.00 -2.77
N ILE A 270 20.12 33.08 -4.04
CA ILE A 270 21.06 32.16 -4.68
C ILE A 270 22.34 32.92 -4.93
N LEU A 271 23.44 32.42 -4.39
CA LEU A 271 24.76 33.04 -4.45
C LEU A 271 25.75 32.08 -5.09
N ASP A 272 26.82 32.60 -5.67
CA ASP A 272 27.99 31.77 -5.97
C ASP A 272 28.67 31.37 -4.66
N LYS A 273 29.30 30.20 -4.65
CA LYS A 273 29.96 29.65 -3.44
C LYS A 273 31.29 30.34 -3.12
N GLU A 274 31.92 30.90 -4.13
CA GLU A 274 33.26 31.52 -4.04
C GLU A 274 33.21 32.99 -3.61
N ASP A 275 32.02 33.55 -3.36
CA ASP A 275 31.77 34.87 -2.76
C ASP A 275 31.38 34.75 -1.28
#